data_AF-A0A951IHG9-F1
#
_entry.id   AF-A0A951IHG9-F1
#
_cell.length_a   1.000
_cell.length_b   1.000
_cell.length_c   1.000
_cell.angle_alpha   90.00
_cell.angle_beta   90.00
_cell.angle_gamma   90.00
#
_symmetry.space_group_name_H-M   'P 1'
#
loop_
_entity.id
_entity.type
_entity.pdbx_description
1 polymer ?
#
loop_
_entity_poly.entity_id
_entity_poly.type
_entity_poly.pdbx_seq_one_letter_code
_entity_poly.pdbx_strand_id
1 'polypeptide(L)'
;MTLRSSRIGSIALGLLALVLAVAAALVSAWAIEKATMPFNEEGNHFDGLVVHHAGSEWVMAALALLLWVLVGLAGWGACRLHRRTRG
;
A
#
# COMPACT_ATOMS: atom_id res chain seq x y z
N MET A 1 8.26 -34.34 3.54
CA MET A 1 8.54 -33.15 4.37
C MET A 1 7.91 -31.84 3.83
N THR A 2 7.13 -31.86 2.74
CA THR A 2 6.75 -30.68 1.92
C THR A 2 5.43 -29.98 2.31
N LEU A 3 4.48 -30.70 2.93
CA LEU A 3 3.16 -30.14 3.26
C LEU A 3 3.19 -29.09 4.39
N ARG A 4 4.06 -29.28 5.39
CA ARG A 4 4.18 -28.36 6.53
C ARG A 4 4.81 -27.02 6.12
N SER A 5 5.84 -27.07 5.28
CA SER A 5 6.48 -25.88 4.71
C SER A 5 5.51 -25.06 3.84
N SER A 6 4.68 -25.75 3.04
CA SER A 6 3.70 -25.09 2.18
C SER A 6 2.57 -24.39 2.96
N ARG A 7 2.09 -24.96 4.06
CA ARG A 7 1.12 -24.29 4.96
C ARG A 7 1.72 -23.06 5.66
N ILE A 8 2.96 -23.16 6.12
CA ILE A 8 3.66 -22.02 6.73
C ILE A 8 3.83 -20.91 5.70
N GLY A 9 4.21 -21.25 4.47
CA GLY A 9 4.33 -20.30 3.37
C GLY A 9 3.03 -19.57 3.03
N SER A 10 1.88 -20.27 3.00
CA SER A 10 0.60 -19.63 2.70
C SER A 10 0.14 -18.68 3.81
N ILE A 11 0.40 -19.05 5.08
CA ILE A 11 0.10 -18.18 6.22
C ILE A 11 1.02 -16.95 6.20
N ALA A 12 2.32 -17.14 5.97
CA ALA A 12 3.28 -16.04 5.90
C ALA A 12 2.93 -15.05 4.78
N LEU A 13 2.58 -15.54 3.59
CA LEU A 13 2.13 -14.69 2.48
C LEU A 13 0.81 -13.99 2.78
N GLY A 14 -0.13 -14.65 3.46
CA GLY A 14 -1.38 -14.03 3.90
C GLY A 14 -1.17 -12.90 4.92
N LEU A 15 -0.28 -13.12 5.90
CA LEU A 15 0.10 -12.09 6.87
C LEU A 15 0.83 -10.92 6.19
N LEU A 16 1.73 -11.21 5.25
CA LEU A 16 2.42 -10.18 4.48
C LEU A 16 1.42 -9.34 3.67
N ALA A 17 0.46 -9.98 3.01
CA ALA A 17 -0.60 -9.27 2.29
C ALA A 17 -1.43 -8.37 3.21
N LEU A 18 -1.73 -8.81 4.43
CA LEU A 18 -2.45 -8.00 5.42
C LEU A 18 -1.64 -6.76 5.84
N VAL A 19 -0.36 -6.93 6.17
CA VAL A 19 0.51 -5.81 6.56
C VAL A 19 0.65 -4.79 5.43
N LEU A 20 0.87 -5.28 4.21
CA LEU A 20 0.95 -4.42 3.02
C LEU A 20 -0.37 -3.70 2.75
N ALA A 21 -1.52 -4.34 3.00
CA ALA A 21 -2.83 -3.72 2.78
C ALA A 21 -3.09 -2.57 3.76
N VAL A 22 -2.69 -2.73 5.03
CA VAL A 22 -2.78 -1.65 6.03
C VAL A 22 -1.89 -0.48 5.61
N ALA A 23 -0.65 -0.74 5.20
CA ALA A 23 0.26 0.29 4.71
C ALA A 23 -0.29 1.00 3.45
N ALA A 24 -0.81 0.23 2.49
CA ALA A 24 -1.42 0.77 1.27
C ALA A 24 -2.60 1.68 1.58
N ALA A 25 -3.47 1.28 2.51
CA ALA A 25 -4.63 2.07 2.93
C ALA A 25 -4.21 3.40 3.59
N LEU A 26 -3.22 3.38 4.48
CA LEU A 26 -2.70 4.58 5.13
C LEU A 26 -2.08 5.56 4.12
N VAL A 27 -1.23 5.06 3.21
CA VAL A 27 -0.62 5.92 2.18
C VAL A 27 -1.67 6.46 1.21
N SER A 28 -2.68 5.66 0.87
CA SER A 28 -3.81 6.12 0.05
C SER A 28 -4.57 7.25 0.73
N ALA A 29 -4.86 7.11 2.04
CA ALA A 29 -5.54 8.15 2.81
C ALA A 29 -4.74 9.45 2.85
N TRP A 30 -3.43 9.37 3.11
CA TRP A 30 -2.54 10.54 3.08
C TRP A 30 -2.44 11.20 1.71
N ALA A 31 -2.38 10.39 0.63
CA ALA A 31 -2.36 10.92 -0.73
C ALA A 31 -3.65 11.68 -1.05
N ILE A 32 -4.81 11.15 -0.65
CA ILE A 32 -6.12 11.80 -0.83
C ILE A 32 -6.20 13.08 -0.03
N GLU A 33 -5.86 13.04 1.26
CA GLU A 33 -5.89 14.21 2.13
C GLU A 33 -5.06 15.34 1.53
N LYS A 34 -3.84 15.02 1.09
CA LYS A 34 -2.93 15.97 0.46
C LYS A 34 -3.44 16.51 -0.89
N ALA A 35 -4.08 15.66 -1.69
CA ALA A 35 -4.69 16.09 -2.95
C ALA A 35 -5.91 17.00 -2.75
N THR A 36 -6.58 16.92 -1.59
CA THR A 36 -7.72 17.78 -1.24
C THR A 36 -7.33 19.10 -0.57
N MET A 37 -6.05 19.31 -0.23
CA MET A 37 -5.60 20.56 0.36
C MET A 37 -5.56 21.67 -0.71
N PRO A 38 -6.09 22.88 -0.41
CA PRO A 38 -6.08 23.99 -1.34
C PRO A 38 -4.64 24.41 -1.67
N PHE A 39 -4.31 24.44 -2.96
CA PHE A 39 -3.01 24.87 -3.45
C PHE A 39 -2.92 26.40 -3.38
N ASN A 40 -1.92 26.92 -2.67
CA ASN A 40 -1.66 28.36 -2.61
C ASN A 40 -0.77 28.77 -3.80
N GLU A 41 -1.38 29.30 -4.86
CA GLU A 41 -0.67 29.78 -6.07
C GLU A 41 0.10 31.10 -5.83
N GLU A 42 -0.17 31.81 -4.73
CA GLU A 42 0.22 33.21 -4.58
C GLU A 42 1.53 33.42 -3.82
N GLY A 43 2.19 32.34 -3.34
CA GLY A 43 3.49 32.42 -2.68
C GLY A 43 3.52 33.22 -1.37
N ASN A 44 2.38 33.72 -0.91
CA ASN A 44 2.26 34.51 0.31
C ASN A 44 2.47 33.58 1.52
N HIS A 45 3.64 33.71 2.14
CA HIS A 45 4.16 32.91 3.26
C HIS A 45 3.39 33.08 4.59
N PHE A 46 2.18 33.61 4.56
CA PHE A 46 1.44 34.00 5.75
C PHE A 46 0.26 33.05 5.99
N ASP A 47 0.53 31.96 6.72
CA ASP A 47 -0.32 31.44 7.82
C ASP A 47 0.10 30.05 8.37
N GLY A 48 1.36 29.63 8.20
CA GLY A 48 1.76 28.29 8.65
C GLY A 48 1.10 27.14 7.86
N LEU A 49 0.44 27.47 6.74
CA LEU A 49 -0.02 26.51 5.75
C LEU A 49 1.19 25.88 5.08
N VAL A 50 1.31 24.57 5.28
CA VAL A 50 2.43 23.73 4.87
C VAL A 50 2.71 23.89 3.38
N VAL A 51 3.93 24.32 3.05
CA VAL A 51 4.46 24.32 1.69
C VAL A 51 4.61 22.87 1.25
N HIS A 52 3.59 22.33 0.60
CA HIS A 52 3.70 21.05 -0.09
C HIS A 52 4.43 21.27 -1.42
N HIS A 53 5.53 20.55 -1.64
CA HIS A 53 6.11 20.46 -2.98
C HIS A 53 5.06 19.88 -3.93
N ALA A 54 4.58 20.72 -4.85
CA ALA A 54 3.77 20.30 -6.00
C ALA A 54 4.44 19.08 -6.66
N GLY A 55 3.76 17.94 -6.69
CA GLY A 55 4.33 16.69 -7.19
C GLY A 55 4.36 15.55 -6.17
N SER A 56 4.37 15.86 -4.87
CA SER A 56 4.54 14.84 -3.83
C SER A 56 3.28 13.97 -3.62
N GLU A 57 2.11 14.50 -3.96
CA GLU A 57 0.84 13.77 -4.07
C GLU A 57 0.90 12.65 -5.12
N TRP A 58 1.55 12.88 -6.27
CA TRP A 58 1.73 11.87 -7.31
C TRP A 58 2.69 10.76 -6.87
N VAL A 59 3.73 11.10 -6.12
CA VAL A 59 4.66 10.13 -5.54
C VAL A 59 3.94 9.25 -4.51
N MET A 60 3.11 9.84 -3.65
CA MET A 60 2.32 9.05 -2.68
C MET A 60 1.28 8.17 -3.39
N ALA A 61 0.62 8.66 -4.43
CA ALA A 61 -0.33 7.88 -5.22
C ALA A 61 0.36 6.70 -5.92
N ALA A 62 1.53 6.92 -6.53
CA ALA A 62 2.32 5.86 -7.14
C ALA A 62 2.79 4.82 -6.12
N LEU A 63 3.22 5.26 -4.93
CA LEU A 63 3.61 4.37 -3.84
C LEU A 63 2.42 3.54 -3.34
N ALA A 64 1.25 4.16 -3.16
CA ALA A 64 0.02 3.47 -2.78
C ALA A 64 -0.35 2.39 -3.81
N LEU A 65 -0.30 2.73 -5.10
CA LEU A 65 -0.57 1.78 -6.18
C LEU A 65 0.40 0.59 -6.15
N LEU A 66 1.70 0.85 -5.96
CA LEU A 66 2.72 -0.19 -5.86
C LEU A 66 2.45 -1.12 -4.67
N LEU A 67 2.08 -0.58 -3.51
CA LEU A 67 1.71 -1.39 -2.35
C LEU A 67 0.48 -2.27 -2.64
N TRP A 68 -0.55 -1.74 -3.30
CA TRP A 68 -1.72 -2.53 -3.72
C TRP A 68 -1.37 -3.67 -4.69
N VAL A 69 -0.44 -3.45 -5.62
CA VAL A 69 0.07 -4.51 -6.49
C VAL A 69 0.75 -5.62 -5.67
N LEU A 70 1.58 -5.25 -4.69
CA LEU A 70 2.24 -6.22 -3.82
C LEU A 70 1.24 -7.00 -2.93
N VAL A 71 0.19 -6.34 -2.43
CA VAL A 71 -0.93 -7.00 -1.72
C VAL A 71 -1.56 -8.06 -2.62
N GLY A 72 -1.85 -7.70 -3.87
CA GLY A 72 -2.43 -8.61 -4.86
C GLY A 72 -1.53 -9.82 -5.13
N LEU A 73 -0.23 -9.60 -5.34
CA LEU A 73 0.74 -10.67 -5.56
C LEU A 73 0.89 -11.60 -4.36
N ALA A 74 1.00 -11.04 -3.15
CA ALA A 74 1.13 -11.81 -1.91
C ALA A 74 -0.15 -12.62 -1.63
N GLY A 75 -1.33 -12.01 -1.78
CA GLY A 75 -2.61 -12.67 -1.62
C GLY A 75 -2.85 -13.77 -2.66
N TRP A 76 -2.51 -13.51 -3.93
CA TRP A 76 -2.57 -14.52 -4.99
C TRP A 76 -1.62 -15.69 -4.72
N GLY A 77 -0.38 -15.40 -4.29
CA GLY A 77 0.59 -16.40 -3.88
C GLY A 77 0.09 -17.28 -2.73
N ALA A 78 -0.48 -16.67 -1.69
CA ALA A 78 -1.09 -17.37 -0.56
C ALA A 78 -2.22 -18.31 -1.02
N CYS A 79 -3.14 -17.80 -1.83
CA CYS A 79 -4.26 -18.56 -2.40
C CYS A 79 -3.78 -19.74 -3.26
N ARG A 80 -2.80 -19.52 -4.13
CA ARG A 80 -2.24 -20.56 -5.01
C ARG A 80 -1.56 -21.66 -4.20
N LEU A 81 -0.76 -21.29 -3.19
CA LEU A 81 -0.06 -22.25 -2.34
C LEU A 81 -1.04 -23.04 -1.47
N HIS A 82 -2.06 -22.37 -0.92
CA HIS A 82 -3.12 -23.02 -0.16
C HIS A 82 -3.87 -24.07 -0.97
N ARG A 83 -4.26 -23.74 -2.23
CA ARG A 83 -4.91 -24.69 -3.14
C ARG A 83 -4.03 -25.90 -3.43
N ARG A 84 -2.71 -25.72 -3.62
CA ARG A 84 -1.75 -26.82 -3.84
C ARG A 84 -1.59 -27.75 -2.63
N THR A 85 -1.87 -27.27 -1.42
CA THR A 85 -1.80 -28.10 -0.20
C THR A 85 -3.08 -28.85 0.13
N ARG A 86 -4.19 -28.53 -0.54
CA ARG A 86 -5.50 -29.17 -0.36
C ARG A 86 -5.88 -30.15 -1.48
N GLY A 87 -5.25 -30.01 -2.65
CA GLY A 87 -5.40 -30.92 -3.79
C GLY A 87 -4.39 -32.06 -3.77
#